data_AF-A0ABC8J3J4-F1
#
_entry.id   AF-A0ABC8J3J4-F1
#
_cell.length_a   1.000
_cell.length_b   1.000
_cell.length_c   1.000
_cell.angle_alpha   90.00
_cell.angle_beta   90.00
_cell.angle_gamma   90.00
#
_symmetry.space_group_name_H-M   'P 1'
#
loop_
_entity.id
_entity.type
_entity.pdbx_description
1 polymer ?
#
loop_
_entity_poly.entity_id
_entity_poly.type
_entity_poly.pdbx_seq_one_letter_code
_entity_poly.pdbx_strand_id
1 'polypeptide(L)'
;MTLYVDVSQSKMFLAYTLLPDIKLGYNLKTGINRFLTSWKSSDDPSSGDYSYKLEHRRLPEFYLLQGDVREHRSSPWNGIQFNGIPEDQRLSYMVYNFIENIEEVAYTFQMTNNSFYSRLRRSSTGYFQRLTWAPSSVQWALRIALSGCKRRTQLSCRGDGFTRVKNMKFQKLLWLSSTGILM
;
A
#
# COMPACT_ATOMS: atom_id res chain seq x y z
N MET A 1 -4.66 33.23 -1.96
CA MET A 1 -5.93 32.53 -2.27
C MET A 1 -5.96 31.27 -1.44
N THR A 2 -6.53 31.36 -0.23
CA THR A 2 -6.60 30.24 0.70
C THR A 2 -7.73 29.33 0.23
N LEU A 3 -7.40 28.18 -0.35
CA LEU A 3 -8.40 27.19 -0.74
C LEU A 3 -8.95 26.55 0.54
N TYR A 4 -10.16 26.93 0.94
CA TYR A 4 -10.90 26.26 1.99
C TYR A 4 -11.38 24.91 1.44
N VAL A 5 -10.65 23.84 1.72
CA VAL A 5 -11.14 22.48 1.50
C VAL A 5 -12.02 22.13 2.69
N ASP A 6 -13.31 21.88 2.42
CA ASP A 6 -14.30 21.46 3.43
C ASP A 6 -13.77 20.23 4.21
N VAL A 7 -14.02 20.17 5.53
CA VAL A 7 -13.63 19.05 6.40
C VAL A 7 -14.21 17.70 5.92
N SER A 8 -15.37 17.72 5.26
CA SER A 8 -15.98 16.55 4.61
C SER A 8 -15.24 16.15 3.34
N GLN A 9 -14.87 17.13 2.49
CA GLN A 9 -14.05 16.90 1.29
C GLN A 9 -12.63 16.46 1.63
N SER A 10 -12.04 16.95 2.74
CA SER A 10 -10.71 16.54 3.19
C SER A 10 -10.71 15.10 3.72
N LYS A 11 -11.77 14.67 4.43
CA LYS A 11 -11.99 13.25 4.79
C LYS A 11 -12.20 12.36 3.56
N MET A 12 -12.94 12.82 2.55
CA MET A 12 -13.07 12.12 1.27
C MET A 12 -11.72 12.00 0.56
N PHE A 13 -10.93 13.07 0.54
CA PHE A 13 -9.63 13.08 -0.11
C PHE A 13 -8.67 12.05 0.50
N LEU A 14 -8.65 11.92 1.83
CA LEU A 14 -7.92 10.89 2.57
C LEU A 14 -8.33 9.45 2.21
N ALA A 15 -9.58 9.24 1.82
CA ALA A 15 -10.10 7.92 1.45
C ALA A 15 -9.70 7.51 0.02
N TYR A 16 -9.35 8.45 -0.86
CA TYR A 16 -9.03 8.15 -2.27
C TYR A 16 -7.55 8.32 -2.60
N THR A 17 -6.85 9.23 -1.92
CA THR A 17 -5.47 9.59 -2.20
C THR A 17 -4.69 9.80 -0.90
N LEU A 18 -3.50 9.19 -0.82
CA LEU A 18 -2.53 9.47 0.23
C LEU A 18 -1.55 10.54 -0.26
N LEU A 19 -1.50 11.66 0.45
CA LEU A 19 -0.50 12.72 0.26
C LEU A 19 0.65 12.58 1.26
N PRO A 20 1.73 13.36 1.07
CA PRO A 20 2.82 13.42 2.05
C PRO A 20 2.30 13.73 3.46
N ASP A 21 2.98 13.20 4.46
CA ASP A 21 2.70 13.37 5.90
C ASP A 21 1.41 12.73 6.42
N ILE A 22 0.59 12.16 5.52
CA ILE A 22 -0.66 11.48 5.89
C ILE A 22 -0.38 10.01 6.24
N LYS A 23 -1.01 9.56 7.33
CA LYS A 23 -0.89 8.19 7.83
C LYS A 23 -1.93 7.26 7.20
N LEU A 24 -1.47 6.20 6.55
CA LEU A 24 -2.25 5.09 6.02
C LEU A 24 -2.13 3.88 6.96
N GLY A 25 -3.24 3.46 7.57
CA GLY A 25 -3.25 2.36 8.54
C GLY A 25 -4.09 2.68 9.78
N TYR A 26 -3.80 2.01 10.89
CA TYR A 26 -4.59 2.06 12.11
C TYR A 26 -4.12 3.15 13.06
N ASN A 27 -5.09 3.86 13.62
CA ASN A 27 -4.95 4.48 14.93
C ASN A 27 -5.48 3.48 15.97
N LEU A 28 -4.60 2.96 16.82
CA LEU A 28 -4.95 1.94 17.81
C LEU A 28 -5.76 2.51 18.99
N LYS A 29 -5.60 3.80 19.29
CA LYS A 29 -6.38 4.48 20.34
C LYS A 29 -7.86 4.59 19.96
N THR A 30 -8.16 4.88 18.70
CA THR A 30 -9.55 5.06 18.22
C THR A 30 -10.12 3.82 17.53
N GLY A 31 -9.29 2.83 17.20
CA GLY A 31 -9.69 1.66 16.41
C GLY A 31 -9.97 1.95 14.94
N ILE A 32 -9.71 3.18 14.46
CA ILE A 32 -10.01 3.58 13.07
C ILE A 32 -8.89 3.14 12.14
N ASN A 33 -9.24 2.38 11.11
CA ASN A 33 -8.37 2.07 9.98
C ASN A 33 -8.54 3.11 8.87
N ARG A 34 -7.48 3.83 8.53
CA ARG A 34 -7.42 4.70 7.35
C ARG A 34 -6.89 3.89 6.18
N PHE A 35 -7.69 3.78 5.13
CA PHE A 35 -7.37 3.00 3.94
C PHE A 35 -7.77 3.74 2.66
N LEU A 36 -7.22 3.32 1.53
CA LEU A 36 -7.59 3.88 0.23
C LEU A 36 -8.69 3.04 -0.42
N THR A 37 -9.62 3.71 -1.09
CA THR A 37 -10.64 3.13 -1.97
C THR A 37 -10.49 3.77 -3.35
N SER A 38 -10.88 3.07 -4.42
CA SER A 38 -10.89 3.65 -5.76
C SER A 38 -12.12 4.51 -5.97
N TRP A 39 -12.07 5.33 -7.01
CA TRP A 39 -13.29 5.83 -7.64
C TRP A 39 -13.97 4.70 -8.39
N LYS A 40 -15.28 4.84 -8.61
CA LYS A 40 -16.06 3.92 -9.42
C LYS A 40 -15.66 3.99 -10.89
N SER A 41 -15.40 5.20 -11.41
CA SER A 41 -14.87 5.40 -12.77
C SER A 41 -14.01 6.66 -12.85
N SER A 42 -13.56 7.03 -14.05
CA SER A 42 -12.87 8.32 -14.30
C SER A 42 -13.74 9.52 -13.95
N ASP A 43 -15.04 9.39 -14.20
CA ASP A 43 -16.02 10.49 -14.17
C ASP A 43 -16.97 10.40 -12.98
N ASP A 44 -16.98 9.28 -12.26
CA ASP A 44 -17.78 9.04 -11.06
C ASP A 44 -16.86 8.87 -9.83
N PRO A 45 -16.76 9.89 -8.95
CA PRO A 45 -15.92 9.86 -7.76
C PRO A 45 -16.55 9.10 -6.58
N SER A 46 -17.72 8.47 -6.75
CA SER A 46 -18.28 7.56 -5.75
C SER A 46 -17.34 6.37 -5.50
N SER A 47 -17.50 5.73 -4.34
CA SER A 47 -16.64 4.61 -3.95
C SER A 47 -16.77 3.45 -4.94
N GLY A 48 -15.63 3.01 -5.49
CA GLY A 48 -15.53 1.83 -6.33
C GLY A 48 -15.20 0.56 -5.54
N ASP A 49 -15.01 -0.54 -6.28
CA ASP A 49 -14.84 -1.88 -5.68
C ASP A 49 -13.42 -2.15 -5.17
N TYR A 50 -12.45 -1.30 -5.50
CA TYR A 50 -11.06 -1.56 -5.19
C TYR A 50 -10.63 -0.83 -3.93
N SER A 51 -9.94 -1.52 -3.03
CA SER A 51 -9.38 -0.91 -1.82
C SER A 51 -7.95 -1.35 -1.53
N TYR A 52 -7.25 -0.56 -0.72
CA TYR A 52 -5.91 -0.85 -0.23
C TYR A 52 -5.86 -0.64 1.28
N LYS A 53 -5.79 -1.74 2.02
CA LYS A 53 -6.00 -1.77 3.47
C LYS A 53 -4.82 -2.43 4.17
N LEU A 54 -4.48 -1.89 5.33
CA LEU A 54 -3.59 -2.56 6.27
C LEU A 54 -4.39 -3.59 7.10
N GLU A 55 -3.78 -4.72 7.39
CA GLU A 55 -4.21 -5.65 8.44
C GLU A 55 -3.06 -5.88 9.42
N HIS A 56 -3.30 -5.78 10.73
CA HIS A 56 -2.25 -5.78 11.76
C HIS A 56 -2.35 -6.93 12.79
N ARG A 57 -3.11 -8.00 12.52
CA ARG A 57 -3.41 -9.06 13.52
C ARG A 57 -2.19 -9.82 14.08
N ARG A 58 -1.08 -9.90 13.35
CA ARG A 58 0.18 -10.53 13.80
C ARG A 58 1.38 -9.75 13.34
N LEU A 59 1.49 -9.60 12.03
CA LEU A 59 2.48 -8.77 11.35
C LEU A 59 1.70 -7.85 10.44
N PRO A 60 1.98 -6.54 10.45
CA PRO A 60 1.30 -5.62 9.57
C PRO A 60 1.59 -5.92 8.10
N GLU A 61 0.53 -6.12 7.32
CA GLU A 61 0.58 -6.37 5.88
C GLU A 61 -0.49 -5.54 5.18
N PHE A 62 -0.15 -4.99 4.02
CA PHE A 62 -1.10 -4.35 3.14
C PHE A 62 -1.67 -5.33 2.11
N TYR A 63 -2.94 -5.15 1.80
CA TYR A 63 -3.67 -5.93 0.81
C TYR A 63 -4.31 -5.01 -0.23
N LEU A 64 -4.17 -5.36 -1.51
CA LEU A 64 -5.07 -4.85 -2.55
C LEU A 64 -6.28 -5.77 -2.61
N LEU A 65 -7.47 -5.18 -2.54
CA LEU A 65 -8.72 -5.90 -2.57
C LEU A 65 -9.61 -5.42 -3.71
N GLN A 66 -10.38 -6.34 -4.28
CA GLN A 66 -11.55 -6.09 -5.12
C GLN A 66 -12.76 -6.68 -4.39
N GLY A 67 -13.59 -5.83 -3.78
CA GLY A 67 -14.55 -6.26 -2.77
C GLY A 67 -13.83 -6.99 -1.62
N ASP A 68 -14.20 -8.25 -1.39
CA ASP A 68 -13.57 -9.12 -0.39
C ASP A 68 -12.43 -10.00 -0.94
N VAL A 69 -12.18 -9.96 -2.25
CA VAL A 69 -11.15 -10.76 -2.89
C VAL A 69 -9.79 -10.07 -2.74
N ARG A 70 -8.84 -10.75 -2.12
CA ARG A 70 -7.45 -10.30 -2.00
C ARG A 70 -6.71 -10.56 -3.31
N GLU A 71 -6.32 -9.49 -4.00
CA GLU A 71 -5.63 -9.54 -5.28
C GLU A 71 -4.10 -9.52 -5.14
N HIS A 72 -3.60 -8.78 -4.15
CA HIS A 72 -2.17 -8.61 -3.89
C HIS A 72 -1.89 -8.51 -2.39
N ARG A 73 -0.69 -8.92 -1.97
CA ARG A 73 -0.18 -8.79 -0.61
C ARG A 73 1.20 -8.15 -0.61
N SER A 74 1.39 -7.10 0.18
CA SER A 74 2.68 -6.39 0.27
C SER A 74 3.81 -7.20 0.92
N SER A 75 3.47 -8.34 1.54
CA SER A 75 4.28 -9.02 2.56
C SER A 75 4.45 -8.17 3.83
N PRO A 76 4.92 -8.76 4.95
CA PRO A 76 5.18 -8.01 6.17
C PRO A 76 6.26 -6.93 5.99
N TRP A 77 6.18 -5.88 6.80
CA TRP A 77 7.28 -4.93 6.94
C TRP A 77 8.53 -5.63 7.48
N ASN A 78 9.67 -5.51 6.78
CA ASN A 78 10.92 -6.16 7.19
C ASN A 78 11.89 -5.22 7.94
N GLY A 79 11.45 -4.04 8.34
CA GLY A 79 12.30 -2.99 8.92
C GLY A 79 12.81 -1.97 7.92
N ILE A 80 12.77 -2.29 6.62
CA ILE A 80 13.34 -1.46 5.54
C ILE A 80 12.32 -1.21 4.41
N GLN A 81 11.53 -2.22 4.04
CA GLN A 81 10.53 -2.14 2.98
C GLN A 81 9.42 -3.18 3.13
N PHE A 82 8.39 -2.99 2.32
CA PHE A 82 7.45 -4.05 1.95
C PHE A 82 7.97 -4.75 0.70
N ASN A 83 8.26 -6.05 0.76
CA ASN A 83 8.83 -6.79 -0.37
C ASN A 83 7.91 -6.85 -1.60
N GLY A 84 6.59 -6.72 -1.41
CA GLY A 84 5.62 -6.60 -2.50
C GLY A 84 5.52 -5.19 -3.08
N ILE A 85 6.35 -4.23 -2.63
CA ILE A 85 6.40 -2.84 -3.10
C ILE A 85 7.88 -2.36 -3.15
N PRO A 86 8.77 -3.04 -3.90
CA PRO A 86 10.20 -2.72 -3.88
C PRO A 86 10.55 -1.36 -4.53
N GLU A 87 9.68 -0.81 -5.38
CA GLU A 87 9.96 0.40 -6.15
C GLU A 87 9.99 1.68 -5.29
N ASP A 88 9.37 1.68 -4.10
CA ASP A 88 9.34 2.84 -3.21
C ASP A 88 10.75 3.25 -2.73
N GLN A 89 11.71 2.31 -2.63
CA GLN A 89 13.10 2.59 -2.22
C GLN A 89 13.93 3.37 -3.24
N ARG A 90 13.54 3.35 -4.52
CA ARG A 90 14.38 3.89 -5.60
C ARG A 90 14.20 5.39 -5.81
N LEU A 91 13.33 6.04 -5.03
CA LEU A 91 12.91 7.43 -5.27
C LEU A 91 13.69 8.40 -4.37
N SER A 92 14.68 9.10 -4.93
CA SER A 92 15.58 10.00 -4.18
C SER A 92 14.94 11.28 -3.63
N TYR A 93 13.75 11.64 -4.11
CA TYR A 93 13.03 12.87 -3.76
C TYR A 93 11.99 12.68 -2.65
N MET A 94 11.92 11.48 -2.05
CA MET A 94 11.03 11.19 -0.93
C MET A 94 11.68 10.20 0.04
N VAL A 95 11.18 10.18 1.26
CA VAL A 95 11.42 9.11 2.23
C VAL A 95 10.09 8.57 2.69
N TYR A 96 10.03 7.28 3.04
CA TYR A 96 8.85 6.67 3.62
C TYR A 96 9.21 6.02 4.94
N ASN A 97 8.22 5.92 5.81
CA ASN A 97 8.37 5.32 7.12
C ASN A 97 7.17 4.43 7.44
N PHE A 98 7.45 3.37 8.20
CA PHE A 98 6.43 2.50 8.76
C PHE A 98 6.50 2.58 10.28
N ILE A 99 5.41 3.04 10.87
CA ILE A 99 5.27 3.25 12.30
C ILE A 99 4.50 2.06 12.85
N GLU A 100 5.08 1.36 13.83
CA GLU A 100 4.44 0.28 14.57
C GLU A 100 4.74 0.47 16.05
N ASN A 101 3.78 1.03 16.78
CA ASN A 101 3.89 1.25 18.22
C ASN A 101 2.53 1.08 18.91
N ILE A 102 2.44 1.38 20.20
CA ILE A 102 1.21 1.21 20.99
C ILE A 102 0.06 2.15 20.59
N GLU A 103 0.35 3.22 19.85
CA GLU A 103 -0.63 4.23 19.46
C GLU A 103 -1.15 4.03 18.04
N GLU A 104 -0.30 3.55 17.13
CA GLU A 104 -0.62 3.43 15.71
C GLU A 104 0.23 2.39 14.99
N VAL A 105 -0.36 1.85 13.91
CA VAL A 105 0.30 1.00 12.94
C VAL A 105 0.03 1.59 11.57
N ALA A 106 0.98 2.33 11.00
CA ALA A 106 0.73 3.14 9.83
C ALA A 106 1.95 3.35 8.93
N TYR A 107 1.69 3.44 7.64
CA TYR A 107 2.62 3.92 6.63
C TYR A 107 2.46 5.43 6.43
N THR A 108 3.57 6.13 6.24
CA THR A 108 3.60 7.54 5.81
C THR A 108 4.79 7.77 4.90
N PHE A 109 4.73 8.82 4.09
CA PHE A 109 5.88 9.28 3.29
C PHE A 109 5.97 10.79 3.31
N GLN A 110 7.18 11.30 3.11
CA GLN A 110 7.51 12.71 3.14
C GLN A 110 8.36 13.06 1.92
N MET A 111 8.22 14.28 1.42
CA MET A 111 9.04 14.76 0.32
C MET A 111 10.36 15.31 0.88
N THR A 112 11.49 14.87 0.34
CA THR A 112 12.81 15.45 0.66
C THR A 112 13.13 16.63 -0.26
N ASN A 113 12.50 16.68 -1.43
CA ASN A 113 12.58 17.79 -2.36
C ASN A 113 11.19 18.42 -2.57
N ASN A 114 11.00 19.63 -2.04
CA ASN A 114 9.73 20.35 -2.06
C ASN A 114 9.30 20.83 -3.47
N SER A 115 10.17 20.71 -4.46
CA SER A 115 9.83 21.01 -5.86
C SER A 115 9.04 19.88 -6.52
N PHE A 116 9.04 18.68 -5.93
CA PHE A 116 8.28 17.53 -6.40
C PHE A 116 6.97 17.40 -5.61
N TYR A 117 5.91 17.01 -6.31
CA TYR A 117 4.68 16.54 -5.68
C TYR A 117 4.53 15.05 -5.93
N SER A 118 4.17 14.28 -4.91
CA SER A 118 3.89 12.85 -5.06
C SER A 118 2.62 12.45 -4.29
N ARG A 119 1.90 11.46 -4.81
CA ARG A 119 0.68 10.93 -4.21
C ARG A 119 0.51 9.46 -4.52
N LEU A 120 -0.16 8.74 -3.61
CA LEU A 120 -0.60 7.36 -3.83
C LEU A 120 -2.11 7.31 -4.03
N ARG A 121 -2.58 6.51 -4.99
CA ARG A 121 -4.01 6.38 -5.32
C ARG A 121 -4.36 4.95 -5.74
N ARG A 122 -5.61 4.55 -5.50
CA ARG A 122 -6.23 3.41 -6.20
C ARG A 122 -6.97 3.87 -7.46
N SER A 123 -6.60 3.33 -8.62
CA SER A 123 -7.31 3.57 -9.88
C SER A 123 -8.64 2.82 -9.89
N SER A 124 -9.60 3.30 -10.69
CA SER A 124 -10.87 2.61 -10.95
C SER A 124 -10.69 1.25 -11.63
N THR A 125 -9.52 0.99 -12.21
CA THR A 125 -9.13 -0.27 -12.84
C THR A 125 -8.38 -1.22 -11.91
N GLY A 126 -8.25 -0.89 -10.62
CA GLY A 126 -7.65 -1.78 -9.65
C GLY A 126 -6.11 -1.74 -9.58
N TYR A 127 -5.48 -0.66 -10.03
CA TYR A 127 -4.05 -0.41 -9.82
C TYR A 127 -3.81 0.50 -8.61
N PHE A 128 -2.81 0.15 -7.81
CA PHE A 128 -2.24 1.02 -6.78
C PHE A 128 -1.09 1.77 -7.41
N GLN A 129 -1.19 3.10 -7.42
CA GLN A 129 -0.34 3.93 -8.25
C GLN A 129 0.36 4.97 -7.40
N ARG A 130 1.67 5.13 -7.61
CA ARG A 130 2.40 6.34 -7.22
C ARG A 130 2.50 7.25 -8.42
N LEU A 131 1.96 8.46 -8.28
CA LEU A 131 2.02 9.52 -9.28
C LEU A 131 2.94 10.62 -8.75
N THR A 132 3.89 11.08 -9.57
CA THR A 132 4.80 12.17 -9.21
C THR A 132 4.78 13.26 -10.27
N TRP A 133 4.61 14.50 -9.85
CA TRP A 133 4.79 15.70 -10.66
C TRP A 133 6.19 16.26 -10.41
N ALA A 134 7.02 16.26 -11.45
CA ALA A 134 8.35 16.87 -11.40
C ALA A 134 8.28 18.34 -11.87
N PRO A 135 9.20 19.22 -11.43
CA PRO A 135 9.19 20.64 -11.81
C PRO A 135 9.16 20.89 -13.32
N SER A 136 9.89 20.07 -14.08
CA SER A 136 9.98 20.15 -15.54
C SER A 136 8.86 19.42 -16.28
N SER A 137 7.90 18.82 -15.56
CA SER A 137 6.83 18.03 -16.17
C SER A 137 5.54 18.84 -16.32
N VAL A 138 4.79 18.51 -17.37
CA VAL A 138 3.47 19.07 -17.66
C VAL A 138 2.32 18.16 -17.22
N GLN A 139 2.63 16.97 -16.68
CA GLN A 139 1.63 16.00 -16.25
C GLN A 139 2.15 15.10 -15.10
N TRP A 140 1.22 14.39 -14.45
CA TRP A 140 1.57 13.38 -13.45
C TRP A 140 2.26 12.18 -14.11
N ALA A 141 3.49 11.90 -13.72
CA ALA A 141 4.21 10.71 -14.17
C ALA A 141 3.89 9.52 -13.27
N LEU A 142 3.52 8.38 -13.88
CA LEU A 142 3.36 7.10 -13.20
C LEU A 142 4.74 6.54 -12.82
N ARG A 143 4.99 6.36 -11.52
CA ARG A 143 6.28 5.85 -11.00
C ARG A 143 6.19 4.41 -10.54
N ILE A 144 5.06 4.06 -9.94
CA ILE A 144 4.78 2.71 -9.42
C ILE A 144 3.36 2.37 -9.84
N ALA A 145 3.15 1.15 -10.34
CA ALA A 145 1.84 0.61 -10.65
C ALA A 145 1.78 -0.86 -10.21
N LEU A 146 1.09 -1.12 -9.12
CA LEU A 146 0.89 -2.47 -8.59
C LEU A 146 -0.55 -2.89 -8.82
N SER A 147 -0.72 -4.10 -9.33
CA SER A 147 -2.00 -4.80 -9.40
C SER A 147 -1.82 -6.19 -8.81
N GLY A 148 -2.92 -6.86 -8.51
CA GLY A 148 -2.83 -8.27 -8.15
C GLY A 148 -2.36 -9.12 -9.32
N CYS A 149 -1.54 -10.12 -9.00
CA CYS A 149 -1.31 -11.24 -9.89
C CYS A 149 -2.10 -12.43 -9.34
N LYS A 150 -3.17 -12.80 -10.04
CA LYS A 150 -3.91 -14.01 -9.73
C LYS A 150 -3.24 -15.18 -10.46
N ARG A 151 -2.74 -16.18 -9.71
CA ARG A 151 -2.28 -17.42 -10.34
C ARG A 151 -3.43 -18.03 -11.13
N ARG A 152 -3.16 -18.42 -12.38
CA ARG A 152 -4.13 -19.11 -13.24
C ARG A 152 -4.40 -20.54 -12.75
N THR A 153 -3.40 -21.16 -12.12
CA THR A 153 -3.45 -22.53 -11.63
C THR A 153 -3.32 -22.57 -10.11
N GLN A 154 -3.97 -23.55 -9.49
CA GLN A 154 -3.85 -23.79 -8.06
C GLN A 154 -2.42 -24.18 -7.70
N LEU A 155 -1.91 -23.68 -6.57
CA LEU A 155 -0.57 -24.01 -6.09
C LEU A 155 -0.44 -25.51 -5.84
N SER A 156 0.57 -26.12 -6.44
CA SER A 156 0.86 -27.54 -6.38
C SER A 156 2.27 -27.78 -5.88
N CYS A 157 2.40 -28.39 -4.70
CA CYS A 157 3.70 -28.80 -4.15
C CYS A 157 4.36 -29.98 -4.90
N ARG A 158 3.79 -30.43 -6.02
CA ARG A 158 4.35 -31.51 -6.85
C ARG A 158 4.94 -31.00 -8.16
N GLY A 159 4.39 -29.92 -8.73
CA GLY A 159 4.78 -29.41 -10.05
C GLY A 159 5.42 -28.03 -10.03
N ASP A 160 5.19 -27.23 -8.99
CA ASP A 160 5.61 -25.83 -8.95
C ASP A 160 6.96 -25.61 -8.23
N GLY A 161 7.69 -26.67 -7.90
CA GLY A 161 8.96 -26.57 -7.15
C GLY A 161 8.82 -26.18 -5.68
N PHE A 162 7.60 -26.03 -5.15
CA PHE A 162 7.37 -25.74 -3.73
C PHE A 162 7.35 -27.01 -2.88
N THR A 163 8.19 -27.05 -1.85
CA THR A 163 8.21 -28.14 -0.88
C THR A 163 7.26 -27.85 0.27
N ARG A 164 6.33 -28.78 0.55
CA ARG A 164 5.43 -28.65 1.71
C ARG A 164 6.20 -28.92 3.00
N VAL A 165 6.39 -27.87 3.80
CA VAL A 165 6.95 -28.01 5.16
C VAL A 165 5.80 -28.17 6.16
N LYS A 166 5.92 -29.14 7.08
CA LYS A 166 4.96 -29.36 8.18
C LYS A 166 5.63 -29.05 9.53
N ASN A 167 4.84 -28.72 10.55
CA ASN A 167 5.30 -28.49 11.93
C ASN A 167 6.37 -27.40 12.08
N MET A 168 6.38 -26.43 11.16
CA MET A 168 7.30 -25.31 11.24
C MET A 168 6.85 -24.33 12.33
N LYS A 169 7.72 -24.06 13.31
CA LYS A 169 7.47 -23.05 14.34
C LYS A 169 7.34 -21.67 13.70
N PHE A 170 6.36 -20.87 14.15
CA PHE A 170 6.05 -19.55 13.57
C PHE A 170 7.27 -18.61 13.52
N GLN A 171 8.11 -18.60 14.56
CA GLN A 171 9.37 -17.85 14.59
C GLN A 171 10.37 -18.28 13.50
N LYS A 172 10.41 -19.57 13.15
CA LYS A 172 11.30 -20.07 12.09
C LYS A 172 10.76 -19.70 10.71
N LEU A 173 9.43 -19.63 10.55
CA LEU A 173 8.76 -19.15 9.34
C LEU A 173 9.09 -17.67 9.07
N LEU A 174 9.05 -16.86 10.13
CA LEU A 174 9.42 -15.44 10.09
C LEU A 174 10.86 -15.23 9.62
N TRP A 175 11.80 -15.98 10.20
CA TRP A 175 13.22 -15.91 9.83
C TRP A 175 13.49 -16.33 8.38
N LEU A 176 12.77 -17.34 7.87
CA LEU A 176 12.88 -17.75 6.47
C LEU A 176 12.24 -16.74 5.50
N SER A 177 11.19 -16.03 5.93
CA SER A 177 10.54 -14.98 5.13
C SER A 177 11.37 -13.70 5.05
N SER A 178 12.09 -13.34 6.13
CA SER A 178 12.98 -12.18 6.14
C SER A 178 14.27 -12.40 5.36
N THR A 179 14.66 -13.67 5.14
CA THR A 179 15.84 -14.06 4.36
C THR A 179 15.55 -14.33 2.88
N GLY A 180 14.28 -14.22 2.44
CA GLY A 180 13.89 -14.47 1.05
C GLY A 180 13.91 -15.94 0.63
N ILE A 181 14.08 -16.88 1.57
CA ILE A 181 14.13 -18.32 1.30
C ILE A 181 12.74 -18.89 1.00
N LEU A 182 11.69 -18.24 1.49
CA LEU A 182 10.29 -18.49 1.14
C LEU A 182 9.77 -17.33 0.29
N MET A 183 10.05 -17.36 -1.01
CA MET A 183 9.32 -16.60 -2.04
C MET A 183 8.47 -17.55 -2.86
#